data_AF-A0A8T0C247-F1
#
_entry.id   AF-A0A8T0C247-F1
#
_cell.length_a   1.000
_cell.length_b   1.000
_cell.length_c   1.000
_cell.angle_alpha   90.00
_cell.angle_beta   90.00
_cell.angle_gamma   90.00
#
_symmetry.space_group_name_H-M   'P 1'
#
loop_
_entity.id
_entity.type
_entity.pdbx_description
1 polymer ?
#
loop_
_entity_poly.entity_id
_entity_poly.type
_entity_poly.pdbx_seq_one_letter_code
_entity_poly.pdbx_strand_id
1 'polypeptide(L)'
;MVDDEFVLFESAAICLYLCEKHPEGHLIPTEAKQKAEFYQWLMYLTTTVQAELMIYFYPERHTQSALMYDDIVRTQQSRVQDMLTLLDRHLADKTYMVGEQFTVCDCYLFMLCIWADELAKPPLQFEHLGRYLSGISRHPAIEAVCKKEGTELGMYR
;
A
#
# COMPACT_ATOMS: atom_id res chain seq x y z
N MET A 1 -11.06 -13.50 -2.50
CA MET A 1 -12.00 -13.60 -1.36
C MET A 1 -13.12 -14.55 -1.76
N VAL A 2 -13.60 -15.38 -0.83
CA VAL A 2 -14.79 -16.21 -1.01
C VAL A 2 -15.80 -15.79 0.04
N ASP A 3 -17.02 -15.49 -0.39
CA ASP A 3 -18.17 -15.14 0.45
C ASP A 3 -19.36 -15.98 -0.01
N ASP A 4 -19.59 -17.09 0.68
CA ASP A 4 -20.46 -18.19 0.24
C ASP A 4 -20.10 -18.69 -1.18
N GLU A 5 -21.02 -18.57 -2.14
CA GLU A 5 -20.81 -18.94 -3.55
C GLU A 5 -20.12 -17.82 -4.36
N PHE A 6 -19.99 -16.62 -3.80
CA PHE A 6 -19.40 -15.47 -4.48
C PHE A 6 -17.87 -15.47 -4.35
N VAL A 7 -17.19 -15.52 -5.50
CA VAL A 7 -15.73 -15.46 -5.58
C VAL A 7 -15.32 -14.15 -6.24
N LEU A 8 -14.50 -13.37 -5.52
CA LEU A 8 -13.99 -12.09 -5.99
C LEU A 8 -12.46 -12.06 -5.95
N PHE A 9 -11.86 -11.61 -7.05
CA PHE A 9 -10.42 -11.30 -7.17
C PHE A 9 -10.21 -9.79 -7.27
N GLU A 10 -8.94 -9.37 -7.31
CA GLU A 10 -8.46 -7.99 -7.10
C GLU A 10 -8.59 -7.50 -5.66
N SER A 11 -7.45 -7.26 -5.01
CA SER A 11 -7.41 -6.84 -3.60
C SER A 11 -8.19 -5.54 -3.36
N ALA A 12 -8.11 -4.57 -4.28
CA ALA A 12 -8.87 -3.31 -4.15
C ALA A 12 -10.39 -3.54 -4.26
N ALA A 13 -10.83 -4.38 -5.19
CA ALA A 13 -12.25 -4.73 -5.33
C ALA A 13 -12.78 -5.47 -4.09
N ILE A 14 -11.98 -6.39 -3.54
CA ILE A 14 -12.29 -7.09 -2.29
C ILE A 14 -12.44 -6.10 -1.13
N CYS A 15 -11.51 -5.17 -0.95
CA CYS A 15 -11.59 -4.16 0.11
C CYS A 15 -12.84 -3.29 -0.03
N LEU A 16 -13.17 -2.83 -1.25
CA LEU A 16 -14.37 -2.03 -1.50
C LEU A 16 -15.64 -2.82 -1.21
N TYR A 17 -15.71 -4.09 -1.65
CA TYR A 17 -16.83 -4.98 -1.35
C TYR A 17 -17.05 -5.16 0.15
N LEU A 18 -15.96 -5.38 0.91
CA LEU A 18 -16.04 -5.50 2.36
C LEU A 18 -16.51 -4.21 3.03
N CYS A 19 -16.11 -3.04 2.52
CA CYS A 19 -16.59 -1.75 3.05
C CYS A 19 -18.08 -1.52 2.80
N GLU A 20 -18.60 -1.97 1.65
CA GLU A 20 -20.04 -1.91 1.36
C GLU A 20 -20.83 -2.90 2.23
N LYS A 21 -20.27 -4.09 2.50
CA LYS A 21 -20.89 -5.10 3.38
C LYS A 21 -20.85 -4.71 4.86
N HIS A 22 -19.83 -3.95 5.27
CA HIS A 22 -19.55 -3.53 6.64
C HIS A 22 -19.37 -2.01 6.76
N PRO A 23 -20.42 -1.20 6.49
CA PRO A 23 -20.33 0.25 6.47
C PRO A 23 -20.00 0.87 7.83
N GLU A 24 -20.24 0.15 8.94
CA GLU A 24 -19.89 0.53 10.31
C GLU A 24 -18.37 0.68 10.53
N GLY A 25 -17.55 0.11 9.64
CA GLY A 25 -16.09 0.28 9.68
C GLY A 25 -15.64 1.68 9.27
N HIS A 26 -16.49 2.47 8.59
CA HIS A 26 -16.18 3.83 8.13
C HIS A 26 -14.86 3.95 7.35
N LEU A 27 -14.50 2.92 6.57
CA LEU A 27 -13.21 2.84 5.86
C LEU A 27 -13.21 3.53 4.47
N ILE A 28 -14.34 4.11 4.07
CA ILE A 28 -14.49 4.94 2.87
C ILE A 28 -15.09 6.29 3.31
N PRO A 29 -14.47 7.43 2.97
CA PRO A 29 -15.05 8.74 3.26
C PRO A 29 -16.41 8.94 2.59
N THR A 30 -17.29 9.70 3.24
CA THR A 30 -18.64 10.00 2.73
C THR A 30 -18.73 11.36 2.03
N GLU A 31 -17.90 12.33 2.42
CA GLU A 31 -17.81 13.63 1.76
C GLU A 31 -17.25 13.44 0.34
N ALA A 32 -17.86 14.14 -0.63
CA ALA A 32 -17.63 13.87 -2.05
C ALA A 32 -16.17 14.07 -2.49
N LYS A 33 -15.50 15.14 -2.03
CA LYS A 33 -14.10 15.39 -2.39
C LYS A 33 -13.16 14.37 -1.74
N GLN A 34 -13.34 14.10 -0.45
CA GLN A 34 -12.55 13.08 0.25
C GLN A 34 -12.78 11.69 -0.35
N LYS A 35 -14.00 11.36 -0.77
CA LYS A 35 -14.30 10.09 -1.46
C LYS A 35 -13.62 10.02 -2.83
N ALA A 36 -13.54 11.13 -3.56
CA ALA A 36 -12.79 11.20 -4.81
C ALA A 36 -11.28 11.01 -4.58
N GLU A 37 -10.70 11.66 -3.58
CA GLU A 37 -9.29 11.48 -3.18
C GLU A 37 -9.01 10.04 -2.74
N PHE A 38 -9.93 9.42 -1.99
CA PHE A 38 -9.86 8.01 -1.62
C PHE A 38 -9.74 7.10 -2.84
N TYR A 39 -10.63 7.26 -3.84
CA TYR A 39 -10.53 6.45 -5.05
C TYR A 39 -9.27 6.77 -5.85
N GLN A 40 -8.85 8.03 -5.92
CA GLN A 40 -7.60 8.41 -6.59
C GLN A 40 -6.41 7.68 -5.99
N TRP A 41 -6.27 7.70 -4.66
CA TRP A 41 -5.15 7.06 -3.98
C TRP A 41 -5.24 5.54 -4.04
N LEU A 42 -6.42 4.95 -3.84
CA LEU A 42 -6.57 3.49 -3.96
C LEU A 42 -6.18 3.01 -5.36
N MET A 43 -6.61 3.73 -6.41
CA MET A 43 -6.24 3.43 -7.79
C MET A 43 -4.75 3.65 -8.05
N TYR A 44 -4.14 4.71 -7.52
CA TYR A 44 -2.70 4.93 -7.64
C TYR A 44 -1.89 3.79 -6.98
N LEU A 45 -2.27 3.38 -5.76
CA LEU A 45 -1.58 2.30 -5.05
C LEU A 45 -1.67 0.98 -5.82
N THR A 46 -2.87 0.61 -6.30
CA THR A 46 -3.07 -0.70 -6.94
C THR A 46 -2.57 -0.75 -8.40
N THR A 47 -2.76 0.32 -9.18
CA THR A 47 -2.43 0.31 -10.61
C THR A 47 -1.05 0.87 -10.94
N THR A 48 -0.46 1.66 -10.04
CA THR A 48 0.85 2.28 -10.26
C THR A 48 1.87 1.68 -9.32
N VAL A 49 1.74 1.87 -8.01
CA VAL A 49 2.78 1.44 -7.05
C VAL A 49 2.94 -0.08 -7.01
N GLN A 50 1.84 -0.81 -6.83
CA GLN A 50 1.86 -2.27 -6.81
C GLN A 50 2.30 -2.84 -8.15
N ALA A 51 1.89 -2.24 -9.27
CA ALA A 51 2.29 -2.71 -10.60
C ALA A 51 3.81 -2.65 -10.80
N GLU A 52 4.46 -1.55 -10.40
CA GLU A 52 5.92 -1.44 -10.49
C GLU A 52 6.64 -2.39 -9.53
N LEU A 53 6.12 -2.57 -8.30
CA LEU A 53 6.65 -3.55 -7.35
C LEU A 53 6.54 -4.98 -7.90
N MET A 54 5.44 -5.33 -8.58
CA MET A 54 5.31 -6.65 -9.19
C MET A 54 6.35 -6.89 -10.28
N ILE A 55 6.69 -5.88 -11.08
CA ILE A 55 7.77 -6.00 -12.08
C ILE A 55 9.13 -6.14 -11.38
N TYR A 56 9.34 -5.43 -10.25
CA TYR A 56 10.56 -5.54 -9.44
C TYR A 56 10.75 -6.96 -8.89
N PHE A 57 9.69 -7.58 -8.34
CA PHE A 57 9.76 -8.92 -7.75
C PHE A 57 9.76 -10.06 -8.79
N TYR A 58 9.17 -9.83 -9.95
CA TYR A 58 8.99 -10.86 -10.98
C TYR A 58 9.54 -10.42 -12.35
N PRO A 59 10.81 -10.00 -12.46
CA PRO A 59 11.38 -9.49 -13.72
C PRO A 59 11.35 -10.54 -14.83
N GLU A 60 11.36 -11.84 -14.49
CA GLU A 60 11.25 -12.95 -15.42
C GLU A 60 9.93 -12.99 -16.20
N ARG A 61 8.88 -12.34 -15.70
CA ARG A 61 7.60 -12.20 -16.42
C ARG A 61 7.63 -11.10 -17.48
N HIS A 62 8.67 -10.26 -17.48
CA HIS A 62 8.78 -9.07 -18.32
C HIS A 62 9.91 -9.15 -19.35
N THR A 63 10.71 -10.22 -19.34
CA THR A 63 11.72 -10.49 -20.37
C THR A 63 12.04 -11.97 -20.49
N GLN A 64 12.33 -12.42 -21.70
CA GLN A 64 12.81 -13.78 -21.97
C GLN A 64 14.32 -13.93 -21.74
N SER A 65 15.04 -12.82 -21.57
CA SER A 65 16.49 -12.81 -21.38
C SER A 65 16.83 -12.61 -19.91
N ALA A 66 17.36 -13.66 -19.27
CA ALA A 66 17.82 -13.59 -17.89
C ALA A 66 18.93 -12.53 -17.67
N LEU A 67 19.67 -12.17 -18.73
CA LEU A 67 20.68 -11.13 -18.68
C LEU A 67 20.09 -9.73 -18.40
N MET A 68 18.79 -9.55 -18.58
CA MET A 68 18.10 -8.26 -18.39
C MET A 68 17.41 -8.14 -17.03
N TYR A 69 17.38 -9.20 -16.21
CA TYR A 69 16.65 -9.17 -14.92
C TYR A 69 17.20 -8.07 -14.00
N ASP A 70 18.51 -8.01 -13.83
CA ASP A 70 19.16 -7.01 -12.98
C ASP A 70 18.90 -5.57 -13.45
N ASP A 71 18.85 -5.35 -14.77
CA ASP A 71 18.53 -4.03 -15.33
C ASP A 71 17.07 -3.64 -15.06
N ILE A 72 16.14 -4.59 -15.17
CA ILE A 72 14.73 -4.37 -14.81
C ILE A 72 14.63 -4.04 -13.33
N VAL A 73 15.21 -4.86 -12.45
CA VAL A 73 15.19 -4.66 -10.99
C VAL A 73 15.74 -3.27 -10.63
N ARG A 74 16.88 -2.86 -11.18
CA ARG A 74 17.46 -1.52 -10.96
C ARG A 74 16.53 -0.39 -11.43
N THR A 75 15.93 -0.55 -12.61
CA THR A 75 15.00 0.43 -13.18
C THR A 75 13.77 0.58 -12.29
N GLN A 76 13.17 -0.53 -11.86
CA GLN A 76 12.00 -0.52 -11.01
C GLN A 76 12.29 0.02 -9.61
N GLN A 77 13.47 -0.27 -9.05
CA GLN A 77 13.89 0.32 -7.79
C GLN A 77 13.87 1.86 -7.87
N SER A 78 14.41 2.46 -8.94
CA SER A 78 14.38 3.92 -9.12
C SER A 78 12.94 4.44 -9.25
N ARG A 79 12.09 3.76 -10.03
CA ARG A 79 10.70 4.18 -10.23
C ARG A 79 9.88 4.11 -8.94
N VAL A 80 10.03 3.03 -8.17
CA VAL A 80 9.35 2.90 -6.88
C VAL A 80 9.85 3.95 -5.89
N GLN A 81 11.15 4.27 -5.87
CA GLN A 81 11.68 5.36 -5.05
C GLN A 81 11.07 6.73 -5.38
N ASP A 82 10.83 7.04 -6.66
CA ASP A 82 10.13 8.25 -7.07
C ASP A 82 8.68 8.27 -6.56
N MET A 83 8.00 7.12 -6.58
CA MET A 83 6.64 6.97 -6.05
C MET A 83 6.60 7.14 -4.52
N LEU A 84 7.56 6.55 -3.80
CA LEU A 84 7.71 6.75 -2.36
C LEU A 84 7.99 8.22 -2.04
N THR A 85 8.75 8.93 -2.88
CA THR A 85 8.98 10.38 -2.75
C THR A 85 7.70 11.20 -2.96
N LEU A 86 6.80 10.76 -3.84
CA LEU A 86 5.48 11.39 -4.00
C LEU A 86 4.60 11.16 -2.75
N LEU A 87 4.57 9.91 -2.27
CA LEU A 87 3.80 9.54 -1.07
C LEU A 87 4.30 10.27 0.18
N ASP A 88 5.62 10.37 0.36
CA ASP A 88 6.24 11.14 1.43
C ASP A 88 5.78 12.62 1.42
N ARG A 89 5.82 13.26 0.25
CA ARG A 89 5.33 14.64 0.10
C ARG A 89 3.84 14.78 0.39
N HIS A 90 3.01 13.83 -0.06
CA HIS A 90 1.58 13.81 0.22
C HIS A 90 1.29 13.69 1.72
N LEU A 91 2.14 12.96 2.44
CA LEU A 91 1.99 12.69 3.87
C LEU A 91 2.62 13.75 4.76
N ALA A 92 3.19 14.84 4.23
CA ALA A 92 3.92 15.84 5.00
C ALA A 92 3.13 16.39 6.21
N ASP A 93 1.83 16.66 6.01
CA ASP A 93 0.93 17.24 7.00
C ASP A 93 -0.21 16.31 7.40
N LYS A 94 -0.10 15.00 7.12
CA LYS A 94 -1.20 14.05 7.28
C LYS A 94 -0.95 12.97 8.33
N THR A 95 -2.01 12.65 9.07
CA THR A 95 -2.07 11.48 9.95
C THR A 95 -2.49 10.23 9.19
N TYR A 96 -3.46 10.37 8.28
CA TYR A 96 -3.97 9.30 7.41
C TYR A 96 -3.87 9.70 5.94
N MET A 97 -3.94 8.74 5.04
CA MET A 97 -3.83 8.97 3.60
C MET A 97 -4.87 9.95 3.06
N VAL A 98 -6.09 9.91 3.59
CA VAL A 98 -7.22 10.74 3.10
C VAL A 98 -8.03 11.28 4.27
N GLY A 99 -8.24 12.60 4.27
CA GLY A 99 -8.98 13.29 5.34
C GLY A 99 -8.33 13.10 6.72
N GLU A 100 -9.17 12.90 7.74
CA GLU A 100 -8.76 12.77 9.14
C GLU A 100 -9.03 11.38 9.73
N GLN A 101 -9.37 10.39 8.89
CA GLN A 101 -9.75 9.04 9.34
C GLN A 101 -8.92 7.95 8.65
N PHE A 102 -8.78 6.82 9.35
CA PHE A 102 -8.18 5.61 8.79
C PHE A 102 -9.09 4.99 7.73
N THR A 103 -8.52 4.61 6.60
CA THR A 103 -9.25 4.08 5.43
C THR A 103 -8.56 2.85 4.85
N VAL A 104 -9.20 2.24 3.84
CA VAL A 104 -8.55 1.17 3.04
C VAL A 104 -7.21 1.61 2.46
N CYS A 105 -7.06 2.88 2.07
CA CYS A 105 -5.81 3.40 1.50
C CYS A 105 -4.63 3.23 2.47
N ASP A 106 -4.88 3.37 3.77
CA ASP A 106 -3.84 3.22 4.80
C ASP A 106 -3.39 1.76 4.94
N CYS A 107 -4.33 0.81 4.97
CA CYS A 107 -4.03 -0.62 4.94
C CYS A 107 -3.21 -0.98 3.69
N TYR A 108 -3.62 -0.48 2.53
CA TYR A 108 -3.03 -0.82 1.25
C TYR A 108 -1.62 -0.26 1.11
N LEU A 109 -1.42 1.00 1.50
CA LEU A 109 -0.10 1.62 1.50
C LEU A 109 0.83 0.91 2.48
N PHE A 110 0.37 0.59 3.69
CA PHE A 110 1.19 -0.10 4.69
C PHE A 110 1.69 -1.46 4.17
N MET A 111 0.81 -2.25 3.54
CA MET A 111 1.19 -3.51 2.90
C MET A 111 2.25 -3.31 1.80
N LEU A 112 2.07 -2.33 0.91
CA LEU A 112 3.04 -2.07 -0.17
C LEU A 112 4.38 -1.55 0.37
N CYS A 113 4.37 -0.81 1.49
CA CYS A 113 5.60 -0.38 2.15
C CYS A 113 6.37 -1.54 2.78
N ILE A 114 5.68 -2.53 3.37
CA ILE A 114 6.34 -3.76 3.83
C ILE A 114 7.06 -4.46 2.67
N TRP A 115 6.43 -4.55 1.50
CA TRP A 115 7.07 -5.13 0.32
C TRP A 115 8.29 -4.31 -0.11
N ALA A 116 8.22 -2.98 -0.02
CA ALA A 116 9.30 -2.09 -0.40
C ALA A 116 10.45 -2.01 0.62
N ASP A 117 10.41 -2.72 1.75
CA ASP A 117 11.46 -2.68 2.78
C ASP A 117 12.82 -3.22 2.30
N GLU A 118 12.85 -4.05 1.26
CA GLU A 118 14.10 -4.57 0.68
C GLU A 118 14.75 -3.64 -0.35
N LEU A 119 14.09 -2.53 -0.72
CA LEU A 119 14.65 -1.57 -1.65
C LEU A 119 15.86 -0.86 -1.03
N ALA A 120 16.80 -0.43 -1.87
CA ALA A 120 18.01 0.28 -1.42
C ALA A 120 17.72 1.53 -0.55
N LYS A 121 16.59 2.20 -0.78
CA LYS A 121 16.05 3.24 0.09
C LYS A 121 14.66 2.78 0.57
N PRO A 122 14.55 2.12 1.72
CA PRO A 122 13.29 1.60 2.22
C PRO A 122 12.35 2.73 2.67
N PRO A 123 11.03 2.48 2.76
CA PRO A 123 10.03 3.49 3.12
C PRO A 123 10.30 4.24 4.42
N LEU A 124 10.83 3.57 5.45
CA LEU A 124 11.14 4.18 6.74
C LEU A 124 12.25 5.25 6.69
N GLN A 125 13.05 5.32 5.61
CA GLN A 125 14.06 6.37 5.43
C GLN A 125 13.50 7.69 4.86
N PHE A 126 12.22 7.73 4.52
CA PHE A 126 11.54 8.95 4.11
C PHE A 126 10.91 9.61 5.34
N GLU A 127 11.04 10.93 5.49
CA GLU A 127 10.73 11.63 6.74
C GLU A 127 9.26 11.49 7.15
N HIS A 128 8.36 11.84 6.23
CA HIS A 128 6.93 11.89 6.48
C HIS A 128 6.28 10.53 6.30
N LEU A 129 6.71 9.77 5.30
CA LEU A 129 6.26 8.40 5.09
C LEU A 129 6.71 7.49 6.24
N GLY A 130 7.95 7.61 6.72
CA GLY A 130 8.43 6.86 7.88
C GLY A 130 7.64 7.17 9.14
N ARG A 131 7.44 8.46 9.45
CA ARG A 131 6.57 8.91 10.56
C ARG A 131 5.16 8.31 10.43
N TYR A 132 4.59 8.39 9.24
CA TYR A 132 3.26 7.85 8.94
C TYR A 132 3.19 6.34 9.20
N LEU A 133 4.13 5.55 8.65
CA LEU A 133 4.17 4.10 8.81
C LEU A 133 4.34 3.70 10.28
N SER A 134 5.12 4.44 11.07
CA SER A 134 5.22 4.22 12.51
C SER A 134 3.95 4.54 13.27
N GLY A 135 3.13 5.47 12.79
CA GLY A 135 1.79 5.71 13.32
C GLY A 135 0.83 4.57 12.97
N ILE A 136 0.79 4.18 11.69
CA ILE A 136 -0.10 3.12 11.18
C ILE A 136 0.21 1.76 11.79
N SER A 137 1.48 1.43 12.04
CA SER A 137 1.89 0.15 12.66
C SER A 137 1.31 -0.06 14.06
N ARG A 138 0.89 1.01 14.74
CA ARG A 138 0.27 0.99 16.07
C ARG A 138 -1.25 0.91 16.02
N HIS A 139 -1.85 0.92 14.83
CA HIS A 139 -3.29 0.80 14.68
C HIS A 139 -3.72 -0.64 15.06
N PRO A 140 -4.74 -0.84 15.92
CA PRO A 140 -5.10 -2.16 16.44
C PRO A 140 -5.37 -3.21 15.35
N ALA A 141 -5.98 -2.81 14.23
CA ALA A 141 -6.24 -3.72 13.11
C ALA A 141 -4.95 -4.18 12.42
N ILE A 142 -3.96 -3.29 12.29
CA ILE A 142 -2.66 -3.61 11.68
C ILE A 142 -1.90 -4.57 12.61
N GLU A 143 -1.83 -4.26 13.91
CA GLU A 143 -1.19 -5.16 14.88
C GLU A 143 -1.84 -6.55 14.91
N ALA A 144 -3.18 -6.61 14.87
CA ALA A 144 -3.91 -7.87 14.87
C ALA A 144 -3.60 -8.73 13.64
N VAL A 145 -3.58 -8.13 12.44
CA VAL A 145 -3.26 -8.83 11.20
C VAL A 145 -1.79 -9.24 11.15
N CYS A 146 -0.85 -8.35 11.46
CA CYS A 146 0.57 -8.68 11.48
C CYS A 146 0.90 -9.80 12.46
N LYS A 147 0.26 -9.81 13.65
CA LYS A 147 0.38 -10.92 14.60
C LYS A 147 -0.15 -12.24 14.02
N LYS A 148 -1.27 -12.20 13.30
CA LYS A 148 -1.88 -13.39 12.68
C LYS A 148 -1.01 -13.95 11.55
N GLU A 149 -0.42 -13.08 10.74
CA GLU A 149 0.42 -13.44 9.59
C GLU A 149 1.90 -13.67 9.95
N GLY A 150 2.29 -13.44 11.21
CA GLY A 150 3.70 -13.57 11.65
C GLY A 150 4.61 -12.47 11.10
N THR A 151 4.06 -11.31 10.73
CA THR A 151 4.83 -10.14 10.28
C THR A 151 5.32 -9.34 11.49
N GLU A 152 6.64 -9.21 11.62
CA GLU A 152 7.27 -8.45 12.71
C GLU A 152 7.15 -6.94 12.47
N LEU A 153 6.60 -6.22 13.46
CA LEU A 153 6.45 -4.76 13.42
C LEU A 153 7.60 -4.00 14.09
N GLY A 154 8.65 -4.70 14.54
CA GLY A 154 9.72 -4.11 15.36
C GLY A 154 10.42 -2.92 14.72
N MET A 155 10.68 -2.97 13.41
CA MET A 155 11.32 -1.86 12.67
C MET A 155 10.43 -0.62 12.51
N TYR A 156 9.11 -0.78 12.67
CA TYR A 156 8.12 0.29 12.51
C TYR A 156 7.83 1.04 13.82
N ARG A 157 8.47 0.72 14.94
CA ARG A 157 8.09 1.21 16.27
C ARG A 157 8.99 2.31 16.83
#